data_AF-A0A3N6MGR7-F1
#
_entry.id   AF-A0A3N6MGR7-F1
#
_cell.length_a   1.000
_cell.length_b   1.000
_cell.length_c   1.000
_cell.angle_alpha   90.00
_cell.angle_beta   90.00
_cell.angle_gamma   90.00
#
_symmetry.space_group_name_H-M   'P 1'
#
loop_
_entity.id
_entity.type
_entity.pdbx_description
1 polymer ?
#
loop_
_entity_poly.entity_id
_entity_poly.type
_entity_poly.pdbx_seq_one_letter_code
_entity_poly.pdbx_strand_id
1 'polypeptide(L)' 'MEQLVESEPSAGTVVDALVGGNCSYCEDGTLVRDSYKGNAAAVCDCCETPAVQVWDDDRA' A
#
# COMPACT_ATOMS: atom_id res chain seq x y z
N MET A 1 -25.38 -24.45 -0.53
CA MET A 1 -25.43 -23.48 0.59
C MET A 1 -24.03 -23.44 1.14
N GLU A 2 -23.14 -22.78 0.39
CA GLU A 2 -22.67 -21.41 0.70
C GLU A 2 -21.53 -21.49 1.71
N GLN A 3 -20.32 -21.73 1.17
CA GLN A 3 -19.11 -21.37 1.89
C GLN A 3 -19.01 -19.85 1.77
N LEU A 4 -19.53 -19.18 2.79
CA LEU A 4 -19.28 -17.78 3.08
C LEU A 4 -17.77 -17.62 3.15
N VAL A 5 -17.18 -16.95 2.15
CA VAL A 5 -15.81 -16.47 2.26
C VAL A 5 -15.80 -15.52 3.44
N GLU A 6 -15.22 -15.96 4.55
CA GLU A 6 -14.80 -15.09 5.61
C GLU A 6 -13.72 -14.20 5.00
N SER A 7 -14.14 -13.11 4.38
CA SER A 7 -13.28 -11.96 4.15
C SER A 7 -12.97 -11.41 5.53
N GLU A 8 -12.06 -12.06 6.24
CA GLU A 8 -11.40 -11.49 7.40
C GLU A 8 -11.00 -10.07 6.96
N PRO A 9 -11.33 -9.01 7.71
CA PRO A 9 -10.65 -7.74 7.51
C PRO A 9 -9.22 -8.03 7.95
N SER A 10 -8.42 -8.59 7.05
CA SER A 10 -6.97 -8.57 7.13
C SER A 10 -6.68 -7.14 7.51
N ALA A 11 -6.16 -6.92 8.72
CA ALA A 11 -5.87 -5.59 9.24
C ALA A 11 -4.77 -5.01 8.35
N GLY A 12 -5.16 -4.57 7.17
CA GLY A 12 -4.28 -4.16 6.11
C GLY A 12 -3.58 -2.92 6.59
N THR A 13 -2.25 -2.93 6.52
CA THR A 13 -1.46 -1.73 6.73
C THR A 13 -1.99 -0.61 5.84
N VAL A 14 -1.82 0.66 6.22
CA VAL A 14 -2.15 1.81 5.36
C VAL A 14 -1.60 1.69 3.93
N VAL A 15 -0.47 0.99 3.75
CA VAL A 15 0.07 0.62 2.43
C VAL A 15 -0.92 -0.24 1.64
N ASP A 16 -1.47 -1.29 2.23
CA ASP A 16 -2.44 -2.20 1.59
C ASP A 16 -3.69 -1.46 1.11
N ALA A 17 -4.20 -0.53 1.92
CA ALA A 17 -5.38 0.26 1.60
C ALA A 17 -5.19 1.21 0.39
N LEU A 18 -3.95 1.54 0.04
CA LEU A 18 -3.62 2.47 -1.05
C LEU A 18 -3.19 1.77 -2.33
N VAL A 19 -2.74 0.51 -2.25
CA VAL A 19 -2.34 -0.27 -3.41
C VAL A 19 -3.52 -0.47 -4.36
N GLY A 20 -3.28 -0.30 -5.66
CA GLY A 20 -4.29 -0.30 -6.71
C GLY A 20 -4.98 1.05 -6.91
N GLY A 21 -4.72 2.06 -6.07
CA GLY A 21 -5.21 3.42 -6.25
C GLY A 21 -4.39 4.24 -7.27
N ASN A 22 -4.96 5.33 -7.77
CA ASN A 22 -4.25 6.26 -8.66
C ASN A 22 -3.20 7.08 -7.89
N CYS A 23 -2.08 7.39 -8.53
CA CYS A 23 -1.10 8.30 -7.99
C CYS A 23 -1.66 9.74 -7.93
N SER A 24 -1.42 10.47 -6.83
CA SER A 24 -1.81 11.88 -6.73
C SER A 24 -0.84 12.85 -7.42
N TYR A 25 0.32 12.36 -7.86
CA TYR A 25 1.39 13.17 -8.47
C TYR A 25 1.44 13.07 -10.00
N CYS A 26 0.95 11.99 -10.58
CA CYS A 26 0.89 11.80 -12.03
C CYS A 26 -0.43 11.15 -12.43
N GLU A 27 -0.90 11.44 -13.64
CA GLU A 27 -2.20 10.96 -14.14
C GLU A 27 -2.20 9.49 -14.58
N ASP A 28 -1.03 8.94 -14.96
CA ASP A 28 -0.90 7.60 -15.54
C ASP A 28 -0.53 6.50 -14.51
N GLY A 29 -0.17 6.90 -13.30
CA GLY A 29 0.46 6.02 -12.32
C GLY A 29 -0.52 5.30 -11.40
N THR A 30 -0.26 4.02 -11.13
CA THR A 30 -0.96 3.24 -10.09
C THR A 30 -0.03 2.97 -8.92
N LEU A 31 -0.56 3.03 -7.70
CA LEU A 31 0.17 2.71 -6.49
C LEU A 31 0.32 1.19 -6.34
N VAL A 32 1.55 0.74 -6.14
CA VAL A 32 1.89 -0.67 -5.90
C VAL A 32 2.61 -0.80 -4.55
N ARG A 33 2.59 -2.01 -3.98
CA ARG A 33 3.35 -2.29 -2.77
C ARG A 33 4.82 -2.37 -3.14
N ASP A 34 5.62 -1.52 -2.54
CA ASP A 34 7.07 -1.52 -2.70
C ASP A 34 7.75 -1.08 -1.40
N SER A 35 9.04 -0.72 -1.46
CA SER A 35 9.81 -0.24 -0.34
C SER A 35 10.42 1.12 -0.63
N TYR A 36 10.25 2.06 0.28
CA TYR A 36 10.88 3.38 0.19
C TYR A 36 11.78 3.60 1.40
N LYS A 37 13.07 3.82 1.13
CA LYS A 37 14.11 3.98 2.17
C LYS A 37 14.16 2.84 3.19
N GLY A 38 13.90 1.60 2.73
CA GLY A 38 13.92 0.40 3.58
C GLY A 38 12.63 0.16 4.36
N ASN A 39 11.62 1.02 4.21
CA ASN A 39 10.32 0.87 4.83
C ASN A 39 9.29 0.37 3.83
N ALA A 40 8.28 -0.37 4.30
CA ALA A 40 7.14 -0.73 3.46
C ALA A 40 6.38 0.53 3.03
N ALA A 41 6.09 0.63 1.73
CA ALA A 41 5.50 1.81 1.13
C ALA A 41 4.52 1.46 0.01
N ALA A 42 3.58 2.38 -0.25
CA ALA A 42 2.85 2.39 -1.51
C ALA A 42 3.56 3.36 -2.44
N VAL A 43 4.12 2.87 -3.54
CA VAL A 43 4.93 3.63 -4.49
C VAL A 43 4.26 3.60 -5.86
N CYS A 44 4.29 4.71 -6.58
CA CYS A 44 3.79 4.76 -7.94
C CYS A 44 4.69 3.97 -8.89
N ASP A 45 4.12 3.06 -9.67
CA ASP A 45 4.86 2.26 -10.68
C ASP A 45 5.37 3.11 -11.87
N CYS A 46 4.76 4.29 -12.12
CA CYS A 46 5.13 5.14 -13.26
C CYS A 46 6.17 6.21 -12.92
N CYS A 47 6.02 6.91 -11.78
CA CYS A 47 6.86 8.06 -11.43
C CYS A 47 7.70 7.83 -10.17
N GLU A 48 7.68 6.62 -9.62
CA GLU A 48 8.45 6.17 -8.45
C GLU A 48 8.20 7.01 -7.17
N THR A 49 7.16 7.85 -7.18
CA THR A 49 6.83 8.73 -6.06
C THR A 49 6.09 7.93 -4.98
N PRO A 50 6.59 7.93 -3.73
CA PRO A 50 5.91 7.26 -2.62
C PRO A 50 4.68 8.07 -2.18
N ALA A 51 3.52 7.42 -2.10
CA ALA A 51 2.30 8.02 -1.57
C ALA A 51 2.22 7.91 -0.04
N VAL A 52 2.66 6.77 0.51
CA VAL A 52 2.78 6.54 1.96
C VAL A 52 3.94 5.58 2.23
N GLN A 53 4.55 5.71 3.40
CA GLN A 53 5.44 4.70 3.97
C GLN A 53 5.09 4.49 5.44
N VAL A 54 5.27 3.28 5.94
CA VAL A 54 5.11 2.96 7.35
C VAL A 54 6.47 2.76 8.01
N TRP A 55 6.70 3.51 9.07
CA TRP A 55 7.87 3.33 9.92
C TRP A 55 7.40 2.49 11.10
N ASP A 56 7.82 1.24 11.13
CA ASP A 56 7.68 0.42 12.32
C ASP A 56 8.79 0.86 13.27
N ASP A 57 8.46 1.77 14.19
CA ASP A 57 9.33 2.06 15.33
C ASP A 57 9.19 0.86 16.28
N ASP A 58 9.98 -0.18 16.06
CA ASP A 58 10.23 -1.23 17.05
C ASP A 58 11.01 -0.63 18.24
N ARG A 59 10.42 0.37 18.92
CA ARG A 59 10.79 0.73 20.28
C ARG A 59 9.76 0.10 21.21
N ALA A 60 9.94 -1.20 21.41
CA ALA A 60 9.59 -1.84 22.67
C ALA A 60 10.65 -1.52 23.75
#